data_AF-A0A8H4ACV7-F1
#
_entry.id   AF-A0A8H4ACV7-F1
#
_cell.length_a   1.000
_cell.length_b   1.000
_cell.length_c   1.000
_cell.angle_alpha   90.00
_cell.angle_beta   90.00
_cell.angle_gamma   90.00
#
_symmetry.space_group_name_H-M   'P 1'
#
loop_
_entity.id
_entity.type
_entity.pdbx_description
1 polymer ?
#
loop_
_entity_poly.entity_id
_entity_poly.type
_entity_poly.pdbx_seq_one_letter_code
_entity_poly.pdbx_strand_id
1 'polypeptide(L)'
;MICFYIRLWDRTNNIIFNNNAINYGADANGCLNTIFQKPPLKTNSFALEFLFLVLFQIFQFNFSLNAIFNQFTTQAIVITLINGVVALYGFIHVFEIRRIVTDISYSCAISIDPKYMVYDFPFILTSLVLAATMGYFAHKVRHDLAERIYKKIGLDVTMQVLFKIRLIFLMLMKLNMYFMIVIASTTVYLFVYITDENLSYIVFRTLIIIQFSVVIVQFAAQYIVHRAVPKESFPLMKLFNCFWFIILVDWFIFLIGSVILAINGGSWVLLFFTVPYCYIGIITFIYAWKTSDTFNQGLREYVGLRLNRNHELIIKIEDVEDYRPPSRKSSPVDNYKVNLIQKPDEALIF
;
A
#
# COMPACT_ATOMS: atom_id res chain seq x y z
N MET A 1 17.59 -1.79 7.77
CA MET A 1 16.67 -2.88 7.37
C MET A 1 17.21 -3.72 6.20
N ILE A 2 17.66 -3.14 5.08
CA ILE A 2 18.13 -3.94 3.92
C ILE A 2 19.29 -4.90 4.28
N CYS A 3 20.29 -4.48 5.06
CA CYS A 3 21.35 -5.37 5.56
C CYS A 3 20.83 -6.47 6.50
N PHE A 4 19.74 -6.21 7.22
CA PHE A 4 19.10 -7.18 8.09
C PHE A 4 18.37 -8.25 7.26
N TYR A 5 17.70 -7.82 6.20
CA TYR A 5 17.10 -8.68 5.18
C TYR A 5 18.17 -9.50 4.43
N ILE A 6 19.25 -8.91 3.95
CA ILE A 6 20.35 -9.63 3.28
C ILE A 6 20.93 -10.72 4.20
N ARG A 7 21.04 -10.46 5.52
CA ARG A 7 21.43 -11.49 6.50
C ARG A 7 20.38 -12.56 6.72
N LEU A 8 19.09 -12.23 6.59
CA LEU A 8 18.00 -13.19 6.65
C LEU A 8 18.03 -14.12 5.42
N TRP A 9 18.24 -13.56 4.22
CA TRP A 9 18.44 -14.31 2.97
C TRP A 9 19.68 -15.21 3.01
N ASP A 10 20.80 -14.68 3.50
CA ASP A 10 22.03 -15.45 3.71
C ASP A 10 21.80 -16.58 4.72
N ARG A 11 20.92 -16.39 5.71
CA ARG A 11 20.53 -17.45 6.66
C ARG A 11 19.54 -18.45 6.06
N THR A 12 18.54 -18.06 5.28
CA THR A 12 17.65 -19.02 4.61
C THR A 12 18.46 -19.90 3.67
N ASN A 13 19.40 -19.30 2.93
CA ASN A 13 20.32 -20.07 2.09
C ASN A 13 21.35 -20.85 2.90
N ASN A 14 21.89 -20.37 4.02
CA ASN A 14 22.83 -21.15 4.83
C ASN A 14 22.15 -22.23 5.69
N ILE A 15 20.90 -22.07 6.11
CA ILE A 15 20.15 -23.14 6.80
C ILE A 15 19.71 -24.21 5.80
N ILE A 16 19.43 -23.83 4.55
CA ILE A 16 18.98 -24.76 3.49
C ILE A 16 20.18 -25.39 2.73
N PHE A 17 21.29 -24.68 2.57
CA PHE A 17 22.45 -25.10 1.76
C PHE A 17 23.75 -25.30 2.54
N ASN A 18 23.88 -24.87 3.80
CA ASN A 18 25.01 -25.28 4.63
C ASN A 18 24.71 -26.66 5.24
N ASN A 19 24.65 -27.66 4.35
CA ASN A 19 24.81 -29.08 4.65
C ASN A 19 26.21 -29.42 5.20
N ASN A 20 27.05 -28.42 5.47
CA ASN A 20 28.36 -28.65 6.02
C ASN A 20 28.25 -28.75 7.55
N ALA A 21 28.30 -30.01 7.99
CA ALA A 21 28.86 -30.44 9.27
C ALA A 21 27.96 -30.37 10.51
N ILE A 22 26.77 -30.98 10.44
CA ILE A 22 26.34 -31.83 11.54
C ILE A 22 26.05 -33.19 10.93
N ASN A 23 26.82 -34.21 11.33
CA ASN A 23 26.63 -35.61 10.94
C ASN A 23 25.28 -36.12 11.47
N TYR A 24 24.20 -35.70 10.84
CA TYR A 24 22.92 -36.37 10.98
C TYR A 24 23.01 -37.67 10.17
N GLY A 25 22.55 -38.78 10.76
CA GLY A 25 22.52 -40.08 10.07
C GLY A 25 21.76 -39.99 8.75
N ALA A 26 22.07 -40.88 7.80
CA ALA A 26 21.50 -40.88 6.44
C ALA A 26 19.96 -40.73 6.40
N ASP A 27 19.25 -41.19 7.43
CA ASP A 27 17.80 -41.09 7.57
C ASP A 27 17.27 -39.66 7.76
N ALA A 28 18.01 -38.79 8.46
CA ALA A 28 17.62 -37.41 8.69
C ALA A 28 17.75 -36.54 7.42
N ASN A 29 18.74 -36.82 6.58
CA ASN A 29 18.89 -36.17 5.27
C ASN A 29 17.79 -36.62 4.30
N GLY A 30 17.36 -37.89 4.36
CA GLY A 30 16.20 -38.39 3.64
C GLY A 30 14.90 -37.71 4.07
N CYS A 31 14.69 -37.56 5.37
CA CYS A 31 13.53 -36.86 5.95
C CYS A 31 13.47 -35.39 5.49
N LEU A 32 14.57 -34.63 5.62
CA LEU A 32 14.64 -33.25 5.16
C LEU A 32 14.31 -33.13 3.67
N ASN A 33 14.93 -33.98 2.83
CA ASN A 33 14.67 -33.98 1.39
C ASN A 33 13.20 -34.26 1.07
N THR A 34 12.53 -35.19 1.76
CA THR A 34 11.10 -35.45 1.54
C THR A 34 10.17 -34.32 1.99
N ILE A 35 10.55 -33.55 3.03
CA ILE A 35 9.79 -32.38 3.49
C ILE A 35 9.96 -31.19 2.53
N PHE A 36 11.18 -31.00 2.00
CA PHE A 36 11.48 -29.92 1.07
C PHE A 36 11.15 -30.24 -0.39
N GLN A 37 11.00 -31.52 -0.79
CA GLN A 37 10.58 -31.93 -2.13
C GLN A 37 9.06 -31.87 -2.37
N LYS A 38 8.22 -31.74 -1.33
CA LYS A 38 6.79 -31.47 -1.51
C LYS A 38 6.51 -29.98 -1.66
N PRO A 39 5.60 -29.63 -2.59
CA PRO A 39 5.89 -29.16 -3.95
C PRO A 39 6.98 -28.05 -4.04
N PRO A 40 7.55 -27.78 -5.23
CA PRO A 40 8.59 -26.77 -5.48
C PRO A 40 8.22 -25.32 -5.09
N LEU A 41 7.00 -25.08 -4.61
CA LEU A 41 6.60 -23.80 -4.04
C LEU A 41 7.22 -23.51 -2.67
N LYS A 42 7.57 -24.51 -1.85
CA LYS A 42 7.85 -24.27 -0.41
C LYS A 42 9.23 -23.62 -0.16
N THR A 43 10.27 -24.05 -0.88
CA THR A 43 11.62 -23.45 -0.80
C THR A 43 11.68 -22.08 -1.48
N ASN A 44 10.94 -21.88 -2.56
CA ASN A 44 10.87 -20.58 -3.27
C ASN A 44 9.90 -19.59 -2.64
N SER A 45 9.00 -20.06 -1.76
CA SER A 45 8.12 -19.18 -0.99
C SER A 45 8.92 -18.20 -0.15
N PHE A 46 9.93 -18.67 0.57
CA PHE A 46 10.78 -17.79 1.37
C PHE A 46 11.52 -16.73 0.53
N ALA A 47 11.92 -17.11 -0.69
CA ALA A 47 12.59 -16.18 -1.58
C ALA A 47 11.63 -15.11 -2.12
N LEU A 48 10.40 -15.50 -2.41
CA LEU A 48 9.33 -14.62 -2.84
C LEU A 48 8.89 -13.66 -1.72
N GLU A 49 8.73 -14.18 -0.50
CA GLU A 49 8.43 -13.39 0.71
C GLU A 49 9.51 -12.35 0.98
N PHE A 50 10.77 -12.75 0.81
CA PHE A 50 11.91 -11.86 0.93
C PHE A 50 11.88 -10.73 -0.10
N LEU A 51 11.71 -11.07 -1.38
CA LEU A 51 11.62 -10.10 -2.47
C LEU A 51 10.49 -9.12 -2.21
N PHE A 52 9.32 -9.63 -1.82
CA PHE A 52 8.14 -8.83 -1.48
C PHE A 52 8.47 -7.82 -0.36
N LEU A 53 9.04 -8.29 0.75
CA LEU A 53 9.34 -7.45 1.91
C LEU A 53 10.37 -6.37 1.56
N VAL A 54 11.41 -6.69 0.78
CA VAL A 54 12.41 -5.70 0.34
C VAL A 54 11.76 -4.63 -0.54
N LEU A 55 10.99 -5.02 -1.54
CA LEU A 55 10.31 -4.07 -2.43
C LEU A 55 9.32 -3.18 -1.67
N PHE A 56 8.58 -3.78 -0.73
CA PHE A 56 7.66 -3.07 0.13
C PHE A 56 8.37 -2.03 1.01
N GLN A 57 9.54 -2.36 1.57
CA GLN A 57 10.32 -1.41 2.38
C GLN A 57 10.90 -0.26 1.54
N ILE A 58 11.39 -0.54 0.34
CA ILE A 58 11.85 0.50 -0.60
C ILE A 58 10.70 1.43 -0.96
N PHE A 59 9.52 0.86 -1.22
CA PHE A 59 8.30 1.63 -1.45
C PHE A 59 7.98 2.52 -0.24
N GLN A 60 7.91 1.94 0.96
CA GLN A 60 7.54 2.66 2.15
C GLN A 60 8.49 3.82 2.46
N PHE A 61 9.79 3.61 2.23
CA PHE A 61 10.79 4.66 2.32
C PHE A 61 10.52 5.80 1.32
N ASN A 62 10.34 5.49 0.03
CA ASN A 62 10.01 6.49 -0.99
C ASN A 62 8.70 7.24 -0.69
N PHE A 63 7.69 6.53 -0.20
CA PHE A 63 6.42 7.11 0.17
C PHE A 63 6.55 8.04 1.39
N SER A 64 7.40 7.68 2.36
CA SER A 64 7.71 8.52 3.52
C SER A 64 8.46 9.79 3.15
N LEU A 65 9.45 9.71 2.25
CA LEU A 65 10.12 10.89 1.71
C LEU A 65 9.14 11.80 0.98
N ASN A 66 8.29 11.22 0.13
CA ASN A 66 7.26 11.99 -0.58
C ASN A 66 6.28 12.68 0.38
N ALA A 67 5.91 12.02 1.49
CA ALA A 67 5.04 12.60 2.51
C ALA A 67 5.71 13.76 3.25
N ILE A 68 7.00 13.64 3.58
CA ILE A 68 7.78 14.67 4.28
C ILE A 68 7.99 15.89 3.37
N PHE A 69 8.49 15.69 2.14
CA PHE A 69 8.83 16.79 1.23
C PHE A 69 7.60 17.58 0.78
N ASN A 70 6.49 16.89 0.50
CA ASN A 70 5.26 17.56 0.08
C ASN A 70 4.32 17.91 1.24
N GLN A 71 4.74 17.65 2.49
CA GLN A 71 3.98 17.91 3.72
C GLN A 71 2.55 17.31 3.70
N PHE A 72 2.38 16.14 3.08
CA PHE A 72 1.07 15.50 2.96
C PHE A 72 0.72 14.74 4.25
N THR A 73 -0.09 15.38 5.09
CA THR A 73 -0.58 14.81 6.37
C THR A 73 -1.26 13.46 6.20
N THR A 74 -2.13 13.34 5.19
CA THR A 74 -2.86 12.10 4.91
C THR A 74 -1.92 10.94 4.57
N GLN A 75 -0.81 11.22 3.87
CA GLN A 75 0.20 10.19 3.56
C GLN A 75 0.94 9.76 4.83
N ALA A 76 1.32 10.69 5.71
CA ALA A 76 2.00 10.38 6.97
C ALA A 76 1.15 9.50 7.90
N ILE A 77 -0.16 9.76 7.98
CA ILE A 77 -1.11 8.93 8.75
C ILE A 77 -1.16 7.51 8.18
N VAL A 78 -1.30 7.39 6.85
CA VAL A 78 -1.33 6.08 6.19
C VAL A 78 -0.03 5.31 6.41
N ILE A 79 1.14 5.97 6.34
CA ILE A 79 2.44 5.31 6.62
C ILE A 79 2.49 4.78 8.05
N THR A 80 1.96 5.54 9.00
CA THR A 80 1.89 5.12 10.41
C THR A 80 1.05 3.85 10.57
N LEU A 81 -0.13 3.80 9.94
CA LEU A 81 -0.99 2.62 9.93
C LEU A 81 -0.32 1.42 9.26
N ILE A 82 0.31 1.64 8.10
CA ILE A 82 1.04 0.60 7.37
C ILE A 82 2.18 0.03 8.24
N ASN A 83 2.97 0.87 8.89
CA ASN A 83 4.01 0.43 9.82
C ASN A 83 3.47 -0.40 10.98
N GLY A 84 2.33 0.00 11.54
CA GLY A 84 1.66 -0.77 12.59
C GLY A 84 1.24 -2.17 12.11
N VAL A 85 0.63 -2.26 10.93
CA VAL A 85 0.23 -3.54 10.31
C VAL A 85 1.45 -4.41 10.01
N VAL A 86 2.56 -3.83 9.55
CA VAL A 86 3.82 -4.56 9.28
C VAL A 86 4.46 -5.06 10.58
N ALA A 87 4.38 -4.31 11.67
CA ALA A 87 4.84 -4.78 12.97
C ALA A 87 4.01 -5.98 13.46
N LEU A 88 2.68 -5.93 13.30
CA LEU A 88 1.78 -7.05 13.61
C LEU A 88 2.10 -8.29 12.77
N TYR A 89 2.38 -8.10 11.48
CA TYR A 89 2.83 -9.16 10.59
C TYR A 89 4.11 -9.83 11.11
N GLY A 90 5.09 -9.05 11.56
CA GLY A 90 6.32 -9.59 12.13
C GLY A 90 6.06 -10.54 13.30
N PHE A 91 5.07 -10.27 14.16
CA PHE A 91 4.66 -11.20 15.21
C PHE A 91 4.08 -12.50 14.65
N ILE A 92 3.18 -12.42 13.66
CA ILE A 92 2.57 -13.59 13.01
C ILE A 92 3.66 -14.47 12.37
N HIS A 93 4.62 -13.85 11.69
CA HIS A 93 5.73 -14.55 11.04
C HIS A 93 6.61 -15.34 12.03
N VAL A 94 6.86 -14.81 13.24
CA VAL A 94 7.58 -15.55 14.29
C VAL A 94 6.81 -16.80 14.73
N PHE A 95 5.48 -16.72 14.85
CA PHE A 95 4.66 -17.90 15.17
C PHE A 95 4.69 -18.95 14.06
N GLU A 96 4.68 -18.52 12.80
CA GLU A 96 4.76 -19.41 11.64
C GLU A 96 6.10 -20.16 11.60
N ILE A 97 7.23 -19.44 11.75
CA ILE A 97 8.56 -20.06 11.83
C ILE A 97 8.61 -21.06 13.00
N ARG A 98 8.11 -20.67 14.17
CA ARG A 98 8.11 -21.55 15.34
C ARG A 98 7.36 -22.84 15.05
N ARG A 99 6.18 -22.76 14.43
CA ARG A 99 5.37 -23.92 14.06
C ARG A 99 6.10 -24.82 13.06
N ILE A 100 6.70 -24.24 12.01
CA ILE A 100 7.44 -25.00 11.01
C ILE A 100 8.63 -25.73 11.66
N VAL A 101 9.38 -25.05 12.52
CA VAL A 101 10.53 -25.64 13.20
C VAL A 101 10.11 -26.77 14.15
N THR A 102 9.00 -26.61 14.89
CA THR A 102 8.48 -27.69 15.74
C THR A 102 8.00 -28.89 14.93
N ASP A 103 7.35 -28.66 13.79
CA ASP A 103 6.87 -29.73 12.91
C ASP A 103 8.04 -30.52 12.30
N ILE A 104 9.11 -29.83 11.89
CA ILE A 104 10.35 -30.46 11.39
C ILE A 104 11.06 -31.21 12.51
N SER A 105 11.18 -30.61 13.69
CA SER A 105 11.85 -31.22 14.84
C SER A 105 11.17 -32.52 15.27
N TYR A 106 9.84 -32.53 15.29
CA TYR A 106 9.05 -33.73 15.56
C TYR A 106 9.14 -34.77 14.44
N SER A 107 9.05 -34.34 13.18
CA SER A 107 9.00 -35.27 12.03
C SER A 107 10.35 -35.91 11.72
N CYS A 108 11.45 -35.19 11.92
CA CYS A 108 12.80 -35.68 11.62
C CYS A 108 13.65 -35.99 12.86
N ALA A 109 13.11 -35.85 14.08
CA ALA A 109 13.82 -36.05 15.35
C ALA A 109 15.12 -35.22 15.48
N ILE A 110 15.15 -34.03 14.88
CA ILE A 110 16.29 -33.11 14.91
C ILE A 110 15.98 -31.96 15.87
N SER A 111 16.90 -31.64 16.77
CA SER A 111 16.80 -30.43 17.60
C SER A 111 17.35 -29.23 16.83
N ILE A 112 16.46 -28.45 16.22
CA ILE A 112 16.80 -27.14 15.63
C ILE A 112 16.55 -26.09 16.71
N ASP A 113 17.56 -25.29 17.07
CA ASP A 113 17.39 -24.10 17.90
C ASP A 113 17.17 -22.87 17.01
N PRO A 114 15.92 -22.42 16.81
CA PRO A 114 15.65 -21.29 15.97
C PRO A 114 16.03 -20.00 16.73
N LYS A 115 17.11 -19.35 16.30
CA LYS A 115 17.54 -18.03 16.82
C LYS A 115 16.59 -16.86 16.45
N TYR A 116 15.27 -17.04 16.48
CA TYR A 116 14.28 -16.01 16.10
C TYR A 116 14.41 -14.72 16.94
N MET A 117 14.78 -14.84 18.22
CA MET A 117 15.04 -13.70 19.12
C MET A 117 16.12 -12.74 18.59
N VAL A 118 17.14 -13.26 17.92
CA VAL A 118 18.27 -12.43 17.45
C VAL A 118 17.95 -11.75 16.12
N TYR A 119 17.07 -12.35 15.31
CA TYR A 119 16.78 -11.87 13.97
C TYR A 119 15.41 -11.19 13.92
N ASP A 120 14.31 -11.92 14.10
CA ASP A 120 12.97 -11.40 13.86
C ASP A 120 12.58 -10.26 14.84
N PHE A 121 13.09 -10.30 16.07
CA PHE A 121 12.77 -9.30 17.09
C PHE A 121 13.30 -7.89 16.76
N PRO A 122 14.57 -7.69 16.35
CA PRO A 122 15.03 -6.40 15.83
C PRO A 122 14.16 -5.85 14.71
N PHE A 123 13.67 -6.67 13.79
CA PHE A 123 12.79 -6.22 12.71
C PHE A 123 11.48 -5.65 13.29
N ILE A 124 10.79 -6.40 14.14
CA ILE A 124 9.54 -5.97 14.81
C ILE A 124 9.77 -4.67 15.59
N LEU A 125 10.85 -4.60 16.38
CA LEU A 125 11.18 -3.43 17.18
C LEU A 125 11.43 -2.20 16.29
N THR A 126 12.20 -2.36 15.21
CA THR A 126 12.45 -1.25 14.27
C THR A 126 11.18 -0.78 13.57
N SER A 127 10.27 -1.68 13.18
CA SER A 127 8.98 -1.31 12.60
C SER A 127 8.09 -0.55 13.59
N LEU A 128 8.07 -0.93 14.86
CA LEU A 128 7.35 -0.20 15.92
C LEU A 128 7.91 1.20 16.15
N VAL A 129 9.24 1.35 16.22
CA VAL A 129 9.89 2.66 16.34
C VAL A 129 9.60 3.52 15.11
N LEU A 130 9.61 2.94 13.91
CA LEU A 130 9.25 3.65 12.68
C LEU A 130 7.77 4.08 12.69
N ALA A 131 6.87 3.24 13.19
CA ALA A 131 5.46 3.60 13.38
C ALA A 131 5.31 4.79 14.33
N ALA A 132 5.95 4.74 15.50
CA ALA A 132 5.87 5.79 16.51
C ALA A 132 6.43 7.13 16.01
N THR A 133 7.60 7.11 15.35
CA THR A 133 8.23 8.31 14.78
C THR A 133 7.39 8.91 13.66
N MET A 134 6.88 8.11 12.72
CA MET A 134 5.99 8.61 11.66
C MET A 134 4.65 9.10 12.21
N GLY A 135 4.12 8.47 13.26
CA GLY A 135 2.92 8.93 13.95
C GLY A 135 3.11 10.29 14.61
N TYR A 136 4.25 10.50 15.25
CA TYR A 136 4.63 11.80 15.81
C TYR A 136 4.74 12.87 14.72
N PHE A 137 5.42 12.58 13.61
CA PHE A 137 5.48 13.52 12.47
C PHE A 137 4.10 13.80 11.87
N ALA A 138 3.25 12.77 11.72
CA ALA A 138 1.88 12.94 11.23
C ALA A 138 1.07 13.87 12.12
N HIS A 139 1.21 13.76 13.45
CA HIS A 139 0.56 14.65 14.40
C HIS A 139 1.04 16.10 14.24
N LYS A 140 2.36 16.31 14.18
CA LYS A 140 2.94 17.66 14.03
C LYS A 140 2.53 18.32 12.71
N VAL A 141 2.68 17.62 11.58
CA VAL A 141 2.31 18.14 10.26
C VAL A 141 0.81 18.40 10.16
N ARG A 142 -0.04 17.61 10.86
CA ARG A 142 -1.50 17.84 10.88
C ARG A 142 -1.84 19.21 11.42
N HIS A 143 -1.18 19.63 12.49
CA HIS A 143 -1.39 20.95 13.08
C HIS A 143 -1.00 22.07 12.09
N ASP A 144 0.22 21.99 11.53
CA ASP A 144 0.75 23.01 10.62
C ASP A 144 -0.06 23.14 9.32
N LEU A 145 -0.58 22.02 8.80
CA LEU A 145 -1.37 22.01 7.57
C LEU A 145 -2.81 22.49 7.79
N ALA A 146 -3.41 22.20 8.95
CA ALA A 146 -4.72 22.74 9.30
C ALA A 146 -4.67 24.27 9.34
N GLU A 147 -3.62 24.83 9.91
CA GLU A 147 -3.39 26.28 9.95
C GLU A 147 -3.20 26.87 8.54
N ARG A 148 -2.42 26.22 7.68
CA ARG A 148 -2.23 26.65 6.28
C ARG A 148 -3.50 26.58 5.44
N ILE A 149 -4.28 25.51 5.57
CA ILE A 149 -5.57 25.37 4.85
C ILE A 149 -6.54 26.45 5.32
N TYR A 150 -6.65 26.67 6.63
CA TYR A 150 -7.52 27.68 7.21
C TYR A 150 -7.18 29.08 6.67
N LYS A 151 -5.90 29.44 6.62
CA LYS A 151 -5.45 30.73 6.08
C LYS A 151 -5.68 30.90 4.58
N LYS A 152 -5.61 29.81 3.78
CA LYS A 152 -5.64 29.88 2.31
C LYS A 152 -7.03 29.75 1.68
N ILE A 153 -7.84 28.81 2.17
CA ILE A 153 -9.18 28.52 1.61
C ILE A 153 -10.24 29.43 2.27
N GLY A 154 -9.92 30.02 3.42
CA GLY A 154 -10.88 30.79 4.21
C GLY A 154 -11.87 29.88 4.94
N LEU A 155 -12.92 30.50 5.51
CA LEU A 155 -13.90 29.83 6.38
C LEU A 155 -14.86 28.88 5.63
N ASP A 156 -14.72 28.71 4.31
CA ASP A 156 -15.59 27.81 3.54
C ASP A 156 -15.19 26.34 3.75
N VAL A 157 -15.88 25.72 4.70
CA VAL A 157 -15.73 24.31 5.07
C VAL A 157 -15.99 23.38 3.88
N THR A 158 -16.87 23.77 2.96
CA THR A 158 -17.27 22.94 1.81
C THR A 158 -16.09 22.72 0.88
N MET A 159 -15.42 23.81 0.49
CA MET A 159 -14.24 23.75 -0.40
C MET A 159 -13.08 22.96 0.21
N GLN A 160 -12.89 23.05 1.53
CA GLN A 160 -11.88 22.26 2.24
C GLN A 160 -12.17 20.76 2.17
N VAL A 161 -13.44 20.35 2.30
CA VAL A 161 -13.85 18.94 2.21
C VAL A 161 -13.62 18.40 0.80
N LEU A 162 -14.02 19.14 -0.24
CA LEU A 162 -13.82 18.75 -1.64
C LEU A 162 -12.33 18.56 -1.98
N PHE A 163 -11.48 19.48 -1.50
CA PHE A 163 -10.03 19.40 -1.65
C PHE A 163 -9.44 18.17 -0.95
N LYS A 164 -9.88 17.89 0.28
CA LYS A 164 -9.46 16.69 1.03
C LYS A 164 -9.84 15.40 0.31
N ILE A 165 -11.06 15.29 -0.23
CA ILE A 165 -11.51 14.10 -0.98
C ILE A 165 -10.58 13.84 -2.17
N ARG A 166 -10.26 14.88 -2.95
CA ARG A 166 -9.38 14.77 -4.13
C ARG A 166 -7.96 14.38 -3.75
N LEU A 167 -7.41 14.95 -2.67
CA LEU A 167 -6.09 14.58 -2.17
C LEU A 167 -6.04 13.13 -1.67
N ILE A 168 -7.07 12.67 -0.94
CA ILE A 168 -7.18 11.28 -0.47
C ILE A 168 -7.23 10.35 -1.67
N PHE A 169 -8.05 10.66 -2.67
CA PHE A 169 -8.14 9.87 -3.90
C PHE A 169 -6.80 9.75 -4.63
N LEU A 170 -6.11 10.87 -4.87
CA LEU A 170 -4.79 10.86 -5.52
C LEU A 170 -3.73 10.11 -4.70
N MET A 171 -3.81 10.18 -3.37
CA MET A 171 -2.94 9.43 -2.47
C MET A 171 -3.20 7.92 -2.55
N LEU A 172 -4.47 7.50 -2.53
CA LEU A 172 -4.87 6.11 -2.70
C LEU A 172 -4.43 5.57 -4.07
N MET A 173 -4.54 6.36 -5.13
CA MET A 173 -4.06 5.98 -6.47
C MET A 173 -2.56 5.72 -6.49
N LYS A 174 -1.75 6.58 -5.84
CA LYS A 174 -0.31 6.33 -5.65
C LYS A 174 -0.09 5.03 -4.89
N LEU A 175 -0.78 4.81 -3.78
CA LEU A 175 -0.67 3.59 -2.97
C LEU A 175 -0.98 2.33 -3.79
N ASN A 176 -2.05 2.33 -4.58
CA ASN A 176 -2.39 1.20 -5.46
C ASN A 176 -1.33 0.95 -6.54
N MET A 177 -0.73 2.00 -7.11
CA MET A 177 0.35 1.86 -8.09
C MET A 177 1.54 1.10 -7.49
N TYR A 178 1.86 1.35 -6.23
CA TYR A 178 2.95 0.65 -5.56
C TYR A 178 2.62 -0.81 -5.26
N PHE A 179 1.45 -1.10 -4.69
CA PHE A 179 1.04 -2.49 -4.49
C PHE A 179 0.99 -3.28 -5.81
N MET A 180 0.55 -2.64 -6.89
CA MET A 180 0.58 -3.22 -8.23
C MET A 180 2.00 -3.57 -8.66
N ILE A 181 3.00 -2.71 -8.47
CA ILE A 181 4.41 -3.02 -8.79
C ILE A 181 4.90 -4.23 -7.98
N VAL A 182 4.57 -4.28 -6.69
CA VAL A 182 4.99 -5.39 -5.81
C VAL A 182 4.34 -6.70 -6.27
N ILE A 183 3.03 -6.71 -6.54
CA ILE A 183 2.32 -7.90 -7.04
C ILE A 183 2.83 -8.29 -8.43
N ALA A 184 3.03 -7.34 -9.34
CA ALA A 184 3.57 -7.59 -10.67
C ALA A 184 4.95 -8.27 -10.59
N SER A 185 5.86 -7.75 -9.78
CA SER A 185 7.19 -8.36 -9.58
C SER A 185 7.11 -9.80 -9.05
N THR A 186 6.17 -10.05 -8.15
CA THR A 186 5.92 -11.36 -7.54
C THR A 186 5.37 -12.35 -8.58
N THR A 187 4.42 -11.90 -9.40
CA THR A 187 3.83 -12.72 -10.47
C THR A 187 4.85 -13.06 -11.57
N VAL A 188 5.74 -12.13 -11.92
CA VAL A 188 6.82 -12.38 -12.88
C VAL A 188 7.81 -13.42 -12.32
N TYR A 189 8.16 -13.32 -11.05
CA TYR A 189 9.01 -14.34 -10.39
C TYR A 189 8.36 -15.73 -10.44
N LEU A 190 7.07 -15.83 -10.09
CA LEU A 190 6.31 -17.09 -10.18
C LEU A 190 6.23 -17.62 -11.62
N PHE A 191 6.08 -16.74 -12.61
CA PHE A 191 6.03 -17.14 -14.02
C PHE A 191 7.32 -17.79 -14.50
N VAL A 192 8.48 -17.26 -14.12
CA VAL A 192 9.79 -17.78 -14.55
C VAL A 192 10.10 -19.12 -13.86
N TYR A 193 9.66 -19.29 -12.61
CA TYR A 193 10.04 -20.45 -11.81
C TYR A 193 9.13 -21.67 -12.03
N ILE A 194 7.89 -21.48 -12.48
CA ILE A 194 6.96 -22.59 -12.74
C ILE A 194 7.18 -23.09 -14.16
N THR A 195 7.99 -24.15 -14.29
CA THR A 195 8.36 -24.78 -15.57
C THR A 195 7.75 -26.17 -15.79
N ASP A 196 6.94 -26.70 -14.86
CA ASP A 196 6.36 -28.04 -14.98
C ASP A 196 5.08 -28.07 -15.84
N GLU A 197 4.93 -29.11 -16.67
CA GLU A 197 3.86 -29.24 -17.67
C GLU A 197 2.56 -29.92 -17.18
N ASN A 198 2.36 -30.10 -15.86
CA ASN A 198 1.11 -30.70 -15.37
C ASN A 198 -0.12 -29.79 -15.61
N LEU A 199 -1.29 -30.42 -15.78
CA LEU A 199 -2.57 -29.75 -16.07
C LEU A 199 -2.93 -28.63 -15.07
N SER A 200 -2.60 -28.82 -13.78
CA SER A 200 -2.77 -27.80 -12.74
C SER A 200 -1.91 -26.56 -12.95
N TYR A 201 -0.72 -26.71 -13.54
CA TYR A 201 0.19 -25.61 -13.84
C TYR A 201 -0.26 -24.82 -15.07
N ILE A 202 -0.93 -25.45 -16.04
CA ILE A 202 -1.50 -24.74 -17.19
C ILE A 202 -2.53 -23.72 -16.72
N VAL A 203 -3.45 -24.11 -15.83
CA VAL A 203 -4.44 -23.20 -15.24
C VAL A 203 -3.77 -22.07 -14.47
N PHE A 204 -2.76 -22.39 -13.65
CA PHE A 204 -2.01 -21.38 -12.90
C PHE A 204 -1.27 -20.39 -13.81
N ARG A 205 -0.67 -20.88 -14.90
CA ARG A 205 0.01 -20.04 -15.90
C ARG A 205 -0.97 -19.13 -16.63
N THR A 206 -2.17 -19.61 -16.96
CA THR A 206 -3.24 -18.78 -17.53
C THR A 206 -3.67 -17.68 -16.56
N LEU A 207 -3.82 -17.98 -15.26
CA LEU A 207 -4.13 -16.97 -14.24
C LEU A 207 -3.04 -15.89 -14.14
N ILE A 208 -1.75 -16.27 -14.21
CA ILE A 208 -0.66 -15.29 -14.23
C ILE A 208 -0.72 -14.38 -15.47
N ILE A 209 -1.02 -14.93 -16.65
CA ILE A 209 -1.13 -14.14 -17.88
C ILE A 209 -2.30 -13.15 -17.79
N ILE A 210 -3.43 -13.58 -17.25
CA ILE A 210 -4.58 -12.71 -16.98
C ILE A 210 -4.17 -11.60 -16.01
N GLN A 211 -3.52 -11.94 -14.90
CA GLN A 211 -3.06 -10.97 -13.91
C GLN A 211 -2.12 -9.92 -14.52
N PHE A 212 -1.18 -10.34 -15.36
CA PHE A 212 -0.27 -9.44 -16.06
C PHE A 212 -1.02 -8.49 -17.01
N SER A 213 -2.03 -9.01 -17.71
CA SER A 213 -2.90 -8.21 -18.58
C SER A 213 -3.66 -7.14 -17.78
N VAL A 214 -4.16 -7.50 -16.59
CA VAL A 214 -4.85 -6.55 -15.69
C VAL A 214 -3.90 -5.51 -15.12
N VAL A 215 -2.65 -5.85 -14.82
CA VAL A 215 -1.62 -4.87 -14.43
C VAL A 215 -1.44 -3.79 -15.51
N ILE A 216 -1.41 -4.17 -16.79
CA ILE A 216 -1.33 -3.20 -17.91
C ILE A 216 -2.57 -2.29 -17.93
N VAL A 217 -3.77 -2.86 -17.77
CA VAL A 217 -5.03 -2.09 -17.69
C VAL A 217 -5.00 -1.11 -16.51
N GLN A 218 -4.44 -1.52 -15.38
CA GLN A 218 -4.31 -0.68 -14.20
C GLN A 218 -3.33 0.48 -14.42
N PHE A 219 -2.22 0.28 -15.12
CA PHE A 219 -1.34 1.38 -15.54
C PHE A 219 -2.07 2.38 -16.46
N ALA A 220 -2.87 1.88 -17.40
CA ALA A 220 -3.69 2.74 -18.25
C ALA A 220 -4.72 3.54 -17.44
N ALA A 221 -5.38 2.89 -16.46
CA ALA A 221 -6.34 3.54 -15.56
C ALA A 221 -5.69 4.67 -14.73
N GLN A 222 -4.47 4.45 -14.23
CA GLN A 222 -3.67 5.47 -13.52
C GLN A 222 -3.38 6.68 -14.42
N TYR A 223 -2.98 6.43 -15.67
CA TYR A 223 -2.74 7.49 -16.64
C TYR A 223 -4.01 8.30 -16.96
N ILE A 224 -5.15 7.63 -17.09
CA ILE A 224 -6.45 8.29 -17.30
C ILE A 224 -6.76 9.23 -16.13
N VAL A 225 -6.60 8.77 -14.89
CA VAL A 225 -6.85 9.60 -13.69
C VAL A 225 -5.93 10.81 -13.61
N HIS A 226 -4.64 10.62 -13.93
CA HIS A 226 -3.68 11.71 -13.95
C HIS A 226 -4.09 12.83 -14.93
N ARG A 227 -4.76 12.49 -16.03
CA ARG A 227 -5.33 13.48 -16.97
C ARG A 227 -6.71 13.97 -16.57
N ALA A 228 -7.54 13.12 -15.95
CA ALA A 228 -8.93 13.42 -15.65
C ALA A 228 -9.08 14.42 -14.50
N VAL A 229 -8.28 14.25 -13.43
CA VAL A 229 -8.41 15.06 -12.21
C VAL A 229 -8.06 16.53 -12.43
N PRO A 230 -6.95 16.90 -13.11
CA PRO A 230 -6.65 18.32 -13.37
C PRO A 230 -7.63 18.99 -14.34
N LYS A 231 -8.18 18.21 -15.28
CA LYS A 231 -9.14 18.71 -16.28
C LYS A 231 -10.59 18.68 -15.79
N GLU A 232 -10.85 18.10 -14.61
CA GLU A 232 -12.19 17.83 -14.09
C GLU A 232 -13.12 17.17 -15.13
N SER A 233 -12.57 16.27 -15.94
CA SER A 233 -13.30 15.69 -17.06
C SER A 233 -14.14 14.48 -16.60
N PHE A 234 -15.45 14.69 -16.47
CA PHE A 234 -16.44 13.64 -16.23
C PHE A 234 -16.29 12.38 -17.13
N PRO A 235 -16.11 12.50 -18.47
CA PRO A 235 -16.06 11.30 -19.31
C PRO A 235 -14.85 10.41 -19.00
N LEU A 236 -13.68 10.99 -18.74
CA LEU A 236 -12.49 10.19 -18.40
C LEU A 236 -12.62 9.54 -17.02
N MET A 237 -13.28 10.21 -16.06
CA MET A 237 -13.48 9.62 -14.74
C MET A 237 -14.51 8.48 -14.78
N LYS A 238 -15.56 8.59 -15.60
CA LYS A 238 -16.48 7.47 -15.86
C LYS A 238 -15.75 6.28 -16.50
N LEU A 239 -14.88 6.55 -17.48
CA LEU A 239 -14.04 5.52 -18.10
C LEU A 239 -13.12 4.85 -17.08
N PHE A 240 -12.49 5.64 -16.19
CA PHE A 240 -11.70 5.12 -15.09
C PHE A 240 -12.51 4.20 -14.18
N ASN A 241 -13.70 4.62 -13.75
CA ASN A 241 -14.56 3.81 -12.88
C ASN A 241 -14.92 2.46 -13.53
N CYS A 242 -15.17 2.43 -14.85
CA CYS A 242 -15.40 1.17 -15.57
C CYS A 242 -14.18 0.24 -15.53
N PHE A 243 -12.98 0.75 -15.83
CA PHE A 243 -11.76 -0.06 -15.76
C PHE A 243 -11.44 -0.51 -14.34
N TRP A 244 -11.66 0.36 -13.35
CA TRP A 244 -11.43 0.02 -11.95
C TRP A 244 -12.33 -1.11 -11.45
N PHE A 245 -13.57 -1.17 -11.94
CA PHE A 245 -14.46 -2.28 -11.63
C PHE A 245 -13.92 -3.62 -12.15
N ILE A 246 -13.40 -3.66 -13.38
CA ILE A 246 -12.77 -4.87 -13.95
C ILE A 246 -11.56 -5.29 -13.11
N ILE A 247 -10.73 -4.32 -12.72
CA ILE A 247 -9.57 -4.53 -11.86
C ILE A 247 -9.97 -5.10 -10.50
N LEU A 248 -11.06 -4.60 -9.89
CA LEU A 248 -11.56 -5.13 -8.62
C LEU A 248 -11.99 -6.60 -8.73
N VAL A 249 -12.69 -6.98 -9.82
CA VAL A 249 -13.11 -8.37 -10.04
C VAL A 249 -11.90 -9.30 -10.12
N ASP A 250 -10.87 -8.91 -10.88
CA ASP A 250 -9.61 -9.66 -10.99
C ASP A 250 -8.95 -9.84 -9.61
N TRP A 251 -8.91 -8.79 -8.78
CA TRP A 251 -8.32 -8.89 -7.45
C TRP A 251 -9.07 -9.84 -6.52
N PHE A 252 -10.40 -9.94 -6.63
CA PHE A 252 -11.16 -10.94 -5.88
C PHE A 252 -10.85 -12.36 -6.35
N ILE A 253 -10.66 -12.57 -7.65
CA ILE A 253 -10.21 -13.86 -8.20
C ILE A 253 -8.82 -14.20 -7.65
N PHE A 254 -7.90 -13.24 -7.66
CA PHE A 254 -6.56 -13.38 -7.11
C PHE A 254 -6.59 -13.67 -5.60
N LEU A 255 -7.46 -13.01 -4.84
CA LEU A 255 -7.66 -13.27 -3.42
C LEU A 255 -8.13 -14.70 -3.17
N ILE A 256 -9.12 -15.20 -3.91
CA ILE A 256 -9.57 -16.59 -3.81
C ILE A 256 -8.42 -17.56 -4.11
N GLY A 257 -7.64 -17.29 -5.16
CA GLY A 257 -6.43 -18.06 -5.48
C GLY A 257 -5.42 -18.09 -4.34
N SER A 258 -5.19 -16.94 -3.69
CA SER A 258 -4.29 -16.83 -2.54
C SER A 258 -4.79 -17.61 -1.31
N VAL A 259 -6.10 -17.66 -1.08
CA VAL A 259 -6.72 -18.42 0.02
C VAL A 259 -6.58 -19.92 -0.22
N ILE A 260 -6.90 -20.39 -1.44
CA ILE A 260 -6.75 -21.80 -1.80
C ILE A 260 -5.29 -22.23 -1.64
N LEU A 261 -4.35 -21.37 -2.05
CA LEU A 261 -2.92 -21.64 -1.90
C LEU A 261 -2.52 -21.75 -0.42
N ALA A 262 -2.96 -20.83 0.43
CA ALA A 262 -2.67 -20.86 1.86
C ALA A 262 -3.25 -22.11 2.56
N ILE A 263 -4.48 -22.52 2.23
CA ILE A 263 -5.11 -23.72 2.79
C ILE A 263 -4.36 -25.00 2.38
N ASN A 264 -3.86 -25.05 1.15
CA ASN A 264 -3.13 -26.22 0.62
C ASN A 264 -1.66 -26.27 1.06
N GLY A 265 -1.30 -25.57 2.16
CA GLY A 265 0.04 -25.58 2.73
C GLY A 265 1.02 -24.60 2.07
N GLY A 266 0.51 -23.67 1.26
CA GLY A 266 1.26 -22.51 0.79
C GLY A 266 1.42 -21.45 1.87
N SER A 267 2.18 -20.40 1.55
CA SER A 267 2.53 -19.35 2.50
C SER A 267 1.37 -18.39 2.77
N TRP A 268 1.18 -18.06 4.05
CA TRP A 268 0.19 -17.09 4.53
C TRP A 268 0.53 -15.65 4.14
N VAL A 269 1.77 -15.41 3.70
CA VAL A 269 2.29 -14.08 3.39
C VAL A 269 1.56 -13.45 2.20
N LEU A 270 1.30 -14.24 1.15
CA LEU A 270 0.54 -13.77 -0.01
C LEU A 270 -0.87 -13.31 0.38
N LEU A 271 -1.55 -14.07 1.23
CA LEU A 271 -2.87 -13.71 1.74
C LEU A 271 -2.81 -12.43 2.58
N PHE A 272 -1.82 -12.33 3.48
CA PHE A 272 -1.65 -11.17 4.35
C PHE A 272 -1.51 -9.86 3.58
N PHE A 273 -0.85 -9.86 2.41
CA PHE A 273 -0.70 -8.65 1.59
C PHE A 273 -1.82 -8.44 0.57
N THR A 274 -2.44 -9.52 0.09
CA THR A 274 -3.57 -9.43 -0.85
C THR A 274 -4.81 -8.85 -0.19
N VAL A 275 -5.09 -9.18 1.07
CA VAL A 275 -6.27 -8.66 1.79
C VAL A 275 -6.24 -7.12 1.94
N PRO A 276 -5.16 -6.48 2.46
CA PRO A 276 -5.04 -5.03 2.49
C PRO A 276 -5.09 -4.40 1.10
N TYR A 277 -4.53 -5.07 0.09
CA TYR A 277 -4.57 -4.57 -1.29
C TYR A 277 -6.01 -4.48 -1.82
N CYS A 278 -6.81 -5.55 -1.65
CA CYS A 278 -8.23 -5.53 -1.98
C CYS A 278 -8.98 -4.43 -1.21
N TYR A 279 -8.72 -4.30 0.09
CA TYR A 279 -9.34 -3.27 0.93
C TYR A 279 -9.06 -1.85 0.44
N ILE A 280 -7.79 -1.54 0.13
CA ILE A 280 -7.39 -0.25 -0.45
C ILE A 280 -8.07 -0.02 -1.80
N GLY A 281 -8.18 -1.06 -2.64
CA GLY A 281 -8.89 -0.99 -3.92
C GLY A 281 -10.34 -0.54 -3.80
N ILE A 282 -11.06 -1.14 -2.85
CA ILE A 282 -12.47 -0.82 -2.58
C ILE A 282 -12.60 0.63 -2.11
N ILE A 283 -11.75 1.06 -1.16
CA ILE A 283 -11.76 2.46 -0.71
C ILE A 283 -11.47 3.40 -1.88
N THR A 284 -10.51 3.06 -2.73
CA THR A 284 -10.15 3.86 -3.90
C THR A 284 -11.33 4.02 -4.85
N PHE A 285 -12.09 2.95 -5.08
CA PHE A 285 -13.29 3.01 -5.91
C PHE A 285 -14.37 3.93 -5.31
N ILE A 286 -14.61 3.84 -3.99
CA ILE A 286 -15.55 4.73 -3.28
C ILE A 286 -15.12 6.19 -3.42
N TYR A 287 -13.83 6.47 -3.23
CA TYR A 287 -13.29 7.83 -3.38
C TYR A 287 -13.25 8.31 -4.82
N ALA A 288 -13.17 7.42 -5.82
CA ALA A 288 -13.27 7.77 -7.23
C ALA A 288 -14.68 8.29 -7.57
N TRP A 289 -15.72 7.61 -7.09
CA TRP A 289 -17.11 8.09 -7.21
C TRP A 289 -17.28 9.45 -6.53
N LYS A 290 -16.89 9.57 -5.26
CA LYS A 290 -16.96 10.86 -4.54
C LYS A 290 -16.22 11.97 -5.29
N THR A 291 -15.03 11.69 -5.82
CA THR A 291 -14.25 12.66 -6.60
C THR A 291 -14.98 13.06 -7.89
N SER A 292 -15.70 12.14 -8.53
CA SER A 292 -16.48 12.43 -9.73
C SER A 292 -17.61 13.43 -9.43
N ASP A 293 -18.27 13.26 -8.29
CA ASP A 293 -19.36 14.14 -7.85
C ASP A 293 -18.87 15.54 -7.47
N THR A 294 -17.58 15.68 -7.11
CA THR A 294 -16.97 16.97 -6.77
C THR A 294 -16.59 17.84 -7.98
N PHE A 295 -16.70 17.33 -9.20
CA PHE A 295 -16.28 18.07 -10.40
C PHE A 295 -17.20 19.25 -10.70
N ASN A 296 -16.64 20.32 -11.27
CA ASN A 296 -17.32 21.60 -11.57
C ASN A 296 -17.77 22.43 -10.36
N GLN A 297 -17.42 22.05 -9.12
CA GLN A 297 -17.78 22.82 -7.91
C GLN A 297 -16.84 24.00 -7.61
N GLY A 298 -16.13 24.53 -8.61
CA GLY A 298 -15.20 25.67 -8.47
C GLY A 298 -13.80 25.33 -7.94
N LEU A 299 -13.52 24.05 -7.67
CA LEU A 299 -12.21 23.60 -7.18
C LEU A 299 -11.09 23.73 -8.24
N ARG A 300 -11.46 23.90 -9.51
CA ARG A 300 -10.52 24.05 -10.64
C ARG A 300 -9.57 25.24 -10.44
N GLU A 301 -10.00 26.31 -9.78
CA GLU A 301 -9.13 27.49 -9.55
C GLU A 301 -8.08 27.22 -8.46
N TYR A 302 -8.39 26.38 -7.48
CA TYR A 302 -7.49 26.01 -6.39
C TYR A 302 -6.59 24.81 -6.72
N VAL A 303 -7.04 23.91 -7.60
CA VAL A 303 -6.34 22.69 -7.99
C VAL A 303 -5.68 22.82 -9.38
N GLY A 304 -6.14 23.74 -10.21
CA GLY A 304 -5.76 23.89 -11.62
C GLY A 304 -4.58 24.82 -11.92
N LEU A 305 -3.85 25.33 -10.93
CA LEU A 305 -2.65 26.13 -11.17
C LEU A 305 -1.36 25.36 -10.84
N ARG A 306 -0.65 25.02 -11.94
CA ARG A 306 0.74 24.54 -12.11
C ARG A 306 1.02 23.05 -11.97
N LEU A 307 0.81 22.36 -13.09
CA LEU A 307 1.76 21.36 -13.58
C LEU A 307 2.80 22.11 -14.46
N ASN A 308 3.84 22.69 -13.87
CA ASN A 308 4.99 23.21 -14.63
C ASN A 308 6.23 22.35 -14.34
N ARG A 309 6.71 21.70 -15.41
CA ARG A 309 7.92 20.91 -15.73
C ARG A 309 8.90 20.36 -14.66
N ASN A 310 8.98 20.88 -13.45
CA ASN A 310 9.88 20.40 -12.40
C ASN A 310 9.03 19.86 -11.26
N HIS A 311 9.19 18.57 -10.92
CA HIS A 311 8.43 17.80 -9.93
C HIS A 311 8.54 18.33 -8.47
N GLU A 312 8.19 19.58 -8.25
CA GLU A 312 8.00 20.16 -6.94
C GLU A 312 6.57 20.64 -6.85
N LEU A 313 5.90 20.24 -5.76
CA LEU A 313 4.64 20.83 -5.34
C LEU A 313 4.93 22.24 -4.81
N ILE A 314 5.41 23.12 -5.69
CA ILE A 314 5.55 24.54 -5.41
C ILE A 314 4.13 25.10 -5.44
N ILE A 315 3.46 25.06 -4.28
CA ILE A 315 2.62 26.19 -3.95
C ILE A 315 3.59 27.37 -3.97
N LYS A 316 3.62 28.12 -5.07
CA LYS A 316 4.33 29.40 -5.11
C LYS A 316 3.54 30.29 -4.17
N ILE A 317 3.95 30.29 -2.91
CA ILE A 317 3.71 31.35 -1.95
C ILE A 317 4.71 32.42 -2.38
N GLU A 318 4.38 33.13 -3.45
CA GLU A 318 5.09 34.34 -3.81
C GLU A 318 4.00 35.36 -4.05
N ASP A 319 3.81 36.14 -2.99
CA ASP A 319 3.14 37.43 -2.91
C ASP A 319 1.72 37.48 -3.48
N VAL A 320 0.80 36.82 -2.78
CA VAL A 320 -0.61 37.23 -2.79
C VAL A 320 -0.85 38.10 -1.55
N GLU A 321 -0.15 39.22 -1.46
CA GLU A 321 -0.53 40.31 -0.56
C GLU A 321 -1.64 41.20 -1.16
N ASP A 322 -2.12 40.91 -2.38
CA ASP A 322 -3.05 41.80 -3.07
C ASP A 322 -4.21 41.10 -3.82
N TYR A 323 -4.65 39.92 -3.37
CA TYR A 323 -5.94 39.39 -3.83
C TYR A 323 -7.07 39.95 -2.99
N ARG A 324 -7.57 41.13 -3.38
CA ARG A 324 -8.93 41.55 -3.02
C ARG A 324 -9.91 40.60 -3.72
N PRO A 325 -10.83 39.94 -3.01
CA PRO A 325 -11.92 39.24 -3.67
C PRO A 325 -12.69 40.26 -4.53
N PRO A 326 -13.15 39.87 -5.74
CA PRO A 326 -13.97 40.75 -6.55
C PRO A 326 -15.15 41.21 -5.72
N SER A 327 -15.33 42.53 -5.59
CA SER A 327 -16.46 43.14 -4.92
C SER A 327 -17.72 42.54 -5.53
N ARG A 328 -18.46 41.78 -4.71
CA ARG A 328 -19.79 41.29 -5.04
C ARG A 328 -20.60 42.50 -5.50
N LYS A 329 -20.92 42.61 -6.79
CA LYS A 329 -21.88 43.60 -7.26
C LYS A 329 -23.16 43.31 -6.48
N SER A 330 -23.50 44.22 -5.58
CA SER A 330 -24.76 44.22 -4.86
C SER A 330 -25.88 44.33 -5.90
N SER A 331 -26.52 43.20 -6.19
CA SER A 331 -27.90 43.24 -6.61
C SER A 331 -28.70 43.76 -5.42
N PRO A 332 -29.57 44.77 -5.58
CA PRO A 332 -30.54 45.07 -4.55
C PRO A 332 -31.52 43.88 -4.49
N VAL A 333 -32.26 43.78 -3.39
CA VAL A 333 -33.32 42.81 -3.10
C VAL A 333 -32.92 41.76 -2.04
N ASP A 334 -33.36 42.11 -0.83
CA ASP A 334 -33.84 41.25 0.26
C ASP A 334 -33.11 41.32 1.61
N ASN A 335 -33.65 42.26 2.42
CA ASN A 335 -33.64 42.27 3.86
C ASN A 335 -34.24 40.97 4.42
N TYR A 336 -33.39 40.03 4.81
CA TYR A 336 -33.72 39.11 5.89
C TYR A 336 -32.70 39.26 7.01
N LYS A 337 -33.17 39.87 8.10
CA LYS A 337 -32.54 39.84 9.42
C LYS A 337 -32.35 38.38 9.82
N VAL A 338 -31.12 37.90 9.86
CA VAL A 338 -30.76 36.68 10.58
C VAL A 338 -29.95 37.12 11.79
N ASN A 339 -30.55 36.95 12.97
CA ASN A 339 -29.89 37.08 14.26
C ASN A 339 -28.76 36.04 14.33
N LEU A 340 -27.52 36.51 14.28
CA LEU A 340 -26.35 35.72 14.69
C LEU A 340 -26.33 35.70 16.22
N ILE A 341 -26.86 34.60 16.79
CA ILE A 341 -26.47 34.18 18.14
C ILE A 341 -25.36 33.13 17.98
N GLN A 342 -24.24 33.53 18.57
CA GLN A 342 -22.95 32.92 18.77
C GLN A 342 -23.01 31.58 19.53
N LYS A 343 -22.40 30.53 18.95
CA LYS A 343 -21.47 29.60 19.64
C LYS A 343 -20.87 28.57 18.67
N PRO A 344 -19.53 28.40 18.65
CA PRO A 344 -18.90 27.20 18.13
C PRO A 344 -18.39 26.36 19.31
N ASP A 345 -19.20 25.41 19.76
CA ASP A 345 -18.71 24.32 20.60
C ASP A 345 -18.92 23.01 19.83
N GLU A 346 -17.79 22.35 19.61
CA GLU A 346 -17.63 20.90 19.52
C GLU A 346 -18.07 20.15 18.25
N ALA A 347 -17.12 19.31 17.82
CA ALA A 347 -17.31 18.00 17.23
C ALA A 347 -17.89 17.92 15.80
N LEU A 348 -17.04 17.50 14.87
CA LEU A 348 -17.16 16.24 14.12
C LEU A 348 -15.90 16.15 13.23
N ILE A 349 -14.80 15.53 13.66
CA ILE A 349 -14.55 14.08 13.58
C ILE A 349 -15.10 13.50 12.27
N PHE A 350 -14.24 13.41 11.24
CA PHE A 350 -13.88 12.18 10.51
C PHE A 350 -12.71 12.47 9.55
#